data_AF-A0A7C6FM13-F1
#
_entry.id   AF-A0A7C6FM13-F1
#
_cell.length_a   1.000
_cell.length_b   1.000
_cell.length_c   1.000
_cell.angle_alpha   90.00
_cell.angle_beta   90.00
_cell.angle_gamma   90.00
#
_symmetry.space_group_name_H-M   'P 1'
#
loop_
_entity.id
_entity.type
_entity.pdbx_description
1 polymer ?
#
loop_
_entity_poly.entity_id
_entity_poly.type
_entity_poly.pdbx_seq_one_letter_code
_entity_poly.pdbx_strand_id
1 'polypeptide(L)'
;TWARVFDFLYSPIETAPPLEIGENEVTIGSFHYSEWLSVPEECIVDIQKPEQGRVFIFSPERSVIYDSLRDSGAAYVPAGGFIELIGHAGDVFNVTRN
;
A
#
# COMPACT_ATOMS: atom_id res chain seq x y z
N THR A 1 -18.99 5.46 -3.13
CA THR A 1 -18.73 6.01 -4.48
C THR A 1 -17.38 6.67 -4.48
N TRP A 2 -16.65 6.60 -5.59
CA TRP A 2 -15.37 7.29 -5.76
C TRP A 2 -15.59 8.81 -5.88
N ALA A 3 -14.64 9.61 -5.42
CA ALA A 3 -14.71 11.06 -5.48
C ALA A 3 -13.43 11.63 -6.10
N ARG A 4 -13.57 12.61 -7.00
CA ARG A 4 -12.44 13.35 -7.55
C ARG A 4 -12.45 14.77 -6.98
N VAL A 5 -11.35 15.18 -6.38
CA VAL A 5 -11.15 16.54 -5.86
C VAL A 5 -9.82 17.05 -6.38
N PHE A 6 -9.87 18.00 -7.32
CA PHE A 6 -8.71 18.41 -8.12
C PHE A 6 -8.03 17.19 -8.77
N ASP A 7 -6.73 17.04 -8.56
CA ASP A 7 -5.92 15.96 -9.12
C ASP A 7 -5.95 14.68 -8.27
N PHE A 8 -6.67 14.68 -7.15
CA PHE A 8 -6.79 13.52 -6.28
C PHE A 8 -8.06 12.71 -6.58
N LEU A 9 -7.87 11.39 -6.66
CA LEU A 9 -8.94 10.42 -6.79
C LEU A 9 -9.02 9.60 -5.50
N TYR A 10 -10.18 9.62 -4.87
CA TYR A 10 -10.44 8.94 -3.61
C TYR A 10 -11.41 7.79 -3.85
N SER A 11 -11.09 6.64 -3.25
CA SER A 11 -11.97 5.48 -3.19
C SER A 11 -12.50 5.28 -1.76
N PRO A 12 -13.65 4.61 -1.58
CA PRO A 12 -14.06 4.13 -0.26
C PRO A 12 -13.05 3.15 0.31
N ILE A 13 -12.82 3.21 1.62
CA ILE A 13 -11.80 2.39 2.30
C ILE A 13 -12.08 0.88 2.18
N GLU A 14 -13.35 0.52 2.03
CA GLU A 14 -13.83 -0.86 1.87
C GLU A 14 -13.46 -1.46 0.50
N THR A 15 -12.91 -0.66 -0.42
CA THR A 15 -12.48 -1.12 -1.75
C THR A 15 -11.02 -1.57 -1.80
N ALA A 16 -10.24 -1.30 -0.76
CA ALA A 16 -8.85 -1.77 -0.67
C ALA A 16 -8.83 -3.30 -0.41
N PRO A 17 -8.28 -4.12 -1.33
CA PRO A 17 -8.20 -5.56 -1.13
C PRO A 17 -7.41 -5.91 0.14
N PRO A 18 -7.80 -6.98 0.86
CA PRO A 18 -7.07 -7.41 2.05
C PRO A 18 -5.70 -7.97 1.67
N LEU A 19 -4.71 -7.71 2.53
CA LEU A 19 -3.40 -8.33 2.46
C LEU A 19 -3.50 -9.80 2.89
N GLU A 20 -3.27 -10.70 1.93
CA GLU A 20 -3.28 -12.14 2.16
C GLU A 20 -1.99 -12.60 2.85
N ILE A 21 -2.02 -13.77 3.48
CA ILE A 21 -0.81 -14.38 4.07
C ILE A 21 0.16 -14.78 2.95
N GLY A 22 1.45 -14.50 3.13
CA GLY A 22 2.49 -14.78 2.14
C GLY A 22 2.67 -13.67 1.10
N GLU A 23 3.03 -14.05 -0.13
CA GLU A 23 3.35 -13.10 -1.20
C GLU A 23 2.09 -12.50 -1.83
N ASN A 24 2.04 -11.17 -1.88
CA ASN A 24 1.02 -10.40 -2.58
C ASN A 24 1.70 -9.58 -3.67
N GLU A 25 1.47 -9.93 -4.93
CA GLU A 25 1.91 -9.16 -6.09
C GLU A 25 0.87 -8.10 -6.43
N VAL A 26 1.29 -6.82 -6.47
CA VAL A 26 0.42 -5.70 -6.83
C VAL A 26 1.03 -4.94 -8.00
N THR A 27 0.28 -4.88 -9.10
CA THR A 27 0.67 -4.13 -10.30
C THR A 27 -0.06 -2.80 -10.36
N ILE A 28 0.67 -1.71 -10.56
CA ILE A 28 0.06 -0.39 -10.78
C ILE A 28 -0.69 -0.39 -12.10
N GLY A 29 -1.99 -0.08 -12.05
CA GLY A 29 -2.85 -0.06 -13.23
C GLY A 29 -2.43 0.96 -14.30
N SER A 30 -2.96 0.81 -15.52
CA SER A 30 -2.65 1.67 -16.68
C SER A 30 -3.01 3.16 -16.49
N PHE A 31 -3.79 3.49 -15.47
CA PHE A 31 -4.18 4.87 -15.15
C PHE A 31 -3.22 5.55 -14.15
N HIS A 32 -2.15 4.88 -13.73
CA HIS A 32 -1.13 5.42 -12.81
C HIS A 32 -1.65 5.81 -11.41
N TYR A 33 -2.80 5.28 -10.99
CA TYR A 33 -3.30 5.52 -9.64
C TYR A 33 -2.49 4.70 -8.62
N SER A 34 -2.41 5.19 -7.39
CA SER A 34 -1.86 4.38 -6.30
C SER A 34 -2.76 3.19 -6.05
N GLU A 35 -2.12 2.04 -5.79
CA GLU A 35 -2.81 0.82 -5.40
C GLU A 35 -2.72 0.69 -3.87
N TRP A 36 -3.73 0.04 -3.29
CA TRP A 36 -3.92 -0.01 -1.84
C TRP A 36 -4.14 -1.43 -1.36
N LEU A 37 -3.59 -1.76 -0.20
CA LEU A 37 -3.90 -2.99 0.54
C LEU A 37 -4.43 -2.63 1.93
N SER A 38 -5.49 -3.29 2.37
CA SER A 38 -5.96 -3.23 3.75
C SER A 38 -5.31 -4.34 4.58
N VAL A 39 -4.99 -4.05 5.84
CA VAL A 39 -4.34 -5.01 6.74
C VAL A 39 -5.29 -5.37 7.88
N PRO A 40 -6.12 -6.41 7.75
CA PRO A 40 -7.17 -6.72 8.72
C PRO A 40 -6.62 -7.23 10.06
N GLU A 41 -5.46 -7.88 10.03
CA GLU A 41 -4.77 -8.45 11.17
C GLU A 41 -3.34 -7.92 11.22
N GLU A 42 -2.82 -7.68 12.42
CA GLU A 42 -1.46 -7.18 12.59
C GLU A 42 -0.43 -8.16 12.02
N CYS A 43 0.62 -7.63 11.40
CA CYS A 43 1.66 -8.44 10.79
C CYS A 43 2.97 -7.67 10.61
N ILE A 44 4.01 -8.39 10.21
CA ILE A 44 5.23 -7.82 9.68
C ILE A 44 5.22 -8.04 8.17
N VAL A 45 5.54 -6.99 7.41
CA VAL A 45 5.62 -7.06 5.96
C VAL A 45 7.04 -6.79 5.48
N ASP A 46 7.49 -7.59 4.53
CA ASP A 46 8.65 -7.29 3.69
C ASP A 46 8.16 -6.76 2.35
N ILE A 47 8.76 -5.69 1.86
CA ILE A 47 8.28 -5.00 0.66
C ILE A 47 9.41 -4.86 -0.35
N GLN A 48 9.22 -5.47 -1.52
CA GLN A 48 10.04 -5.23 -2.69
C GLN A 48 9.31 -4.25 -3.59
N LYS A 49 9.95 -3.11 -3.85
CA LYS A 49 9.41 -2.03 -4.68
C LYS A 49 10.27 -1.80 -5.92
N PRO A 50 9.70 -1.29 -7.02
CA PRO A 50 10.46 -0.72 -8.12
C PRO A 50 11.39 0.41 -7.65
N GLU A 51 12.40 0.72 -8.46
CA GLU A 51 13.41 1.74 -8.15
C GLU A 51 12.76 3.10 -7.82
N GLN A 52 11.84 3.55 -8.69
CA GLN A 52 11.11 4.81 -8.55
C GLN A 52 9.82 4.69 -7.74
N GLY A 53 9.46 3.48 -7.30
CA GLY A 53 8.27 3.24 -6.50
C GLY A 53 8.40 3.82 -5.09
N ARG A 54 7.28 4.18 -4.49
CA ARG A 54 7.18 4.62 -3.09
C ARG A 54 6.09 3.85 -2.36
N VAL A 55 6.35 3.60 -1.08
CA VAL A 55 5.44 2.88 -0.21
C VAL A 55 5.21 3.70 1.05
N PHE A 56 3.94 3.80 1.44
CA PHE A 56 3.54 4.27 2.75
C PHE A 56 2.79 3.18 3.50
N ILE A 57 2.96 3.16 4.82
CA ILE A 57 2.12 2.38 5.70
C ILE A 57 1.44 3.33 6.67
N PHE A 58 0.12 3.18 6.78
CA PHE A 58 -0.73 3.96 7.66
C PHE A 58 -1.23 3.11 8.82
N SER A 59 -1.24 3.68 10.02
CA SER A 59 -1.94 3.09 11.17
C SER A 59 -3.47 3.16 10.99
N PRO A 60 -4.26 2.48 11.84
CA PRO A 60 -5.73 2.58 11.83
C PRO A 60 -6.23 4.01 12.04
N GLU A 61 -5.48 4.82 12.77
CA GLU A 61 -5.72 6.25 12.99
C GLU A 61 -5.28 7.12 11.81
N ARG A 62 -4.84 6.52 10.71
CA ARG A 62 -4.44 7.17 9.44
C ARG A 62 -3.18 8.03 9.58
N SER A 63 -2.33 7.71 10.55
CA SER A 63 -1.00 8.31 10.68
C SER A 63 0.01 7.50 9.87
N VAL A 64 0.92 8.18 9.17
CA VAL A 64 2.03 7.50 8.47
C VAL A 64 3.01 6.95 9.50
N ILE A 65 3.22 5.63 9.48
CA ILE A 65 4.15 4.92 10.37
C ILE A 65 5.37 4.36 9.63
N TYR A 66 5.33 4.34 8.30
CA TYR A 66 6.45 3.98 7.43
C TYR A 66 6.38 4.81 6.15
N ASP A 67 7.53 5.34 5.72
CA ASP A 67 7.73 5.99 4.43
C ASP A 67 9.01 5.45 3.79
N SER A 68 8.90 4.74 2.66
CA SER A 68 10.04 4.09 2.01
C SER A 68 11.13 5.04 1.51
N LEU A 69 10.93 6.36 1.58
CA LEU A 69 12.00 7.35 1.34
C LEU A 69 12.91 7.55 2.56
N ARG A 70 12.44 7.20 3.76
CA ARG A 70 13.16 7.38 5.04
C ARG A 70 13.48 6.04 5.68
N ASP A 71 12.55 5.10 5.57
CA ASP A 71 12.59 3.80 6.20
C ASP A 71 13.02 2.73 5.18
N SER A 72 13.51 1.60 5.70
CA SER A 72 13.92 0.45 4.89
C SER A 72 13.77 -0.85 5.67
N GLY A 73 13.70 -1.97 4.96
CA GLY A 73 13.51 -3.29 5.56
C GLY A 73 12.05 -3.57 5.95
N ALA A 74 11.87 -4.63 6.74
CA ALA A 74 10.57 -5.10 7.20
C ALA A 74 9.86 -4.06 8.08
N ALA A 75 8.55 -3.97 7.96
CA ALA A 75 7.73 -3.03 8.70
C ALA A 75 6.61 -3.73 9.46
N TYR A 76 6.36 -3.31 10.70
CA TYR A 76 5.18 -3.73 11.44
C TYR A 76 3.96 -2.93 10.98
N VAL A 77 2.86 -3.63 10.70
CA VAL A 77 1.57 -3.03 10.37
C VAL A 77 0.52 -3.45 11.40
N PRO A 78 -0.03 -2.53 12.20
CA PRO A 78 -1.13 -2.84 13.12
C PRO A 78 -2.40 -3.24 12.38
N ALA A 79 -3.24 -4.06 13.03
CA ALA A 79 -4.55 -4.45 12.52
C ALA A 79 -5.44 -3.22 12.25
N GLY A 80 -6.06 -3.17 11.07
CA GLY A 80 -6.81 -2.02 10.56
C GLY A 80 -5.94 -0.97 9.85
N GLY A 81 -4.64 -1.24 9.66
CA GLY A 81 -3.73 -0.40 8.89
C GLY A 81 -3.90 -0.55 7.38
N PHE A 82 -3.15 0.25 6.63
CA PHE A 82 -3.18 0.27 5.16
C PHE A 82 -1.78 0.41 4.58
N ILE A 83 -1.57 -0.17 3.42
CA ILE A 83 -0.35 -0.01 2.63
C ILE A 83 -0.74 0.69 1.32
N GLU A 84 -0.08 1.81 1.03
CA GLU A 84 -0.20 2.53 -0.24
C GLU A 84 1.04 2.27 -1.10
N LEU A 85 0.81 1.91 -2.36
CA LEU A 85 1.83 1.60 -3.35
C LEU A 85 1.74 2.61 -4.50
N ILE A 86 2.80 3.35 -4.72
CA ILE A 86 2.86 4.44 -5.70
C ILE A 86 3.97 4.13 -6.70
N GLY A 87 3.63 4.01 -7.99
CA GLY A 87 4.59 3.76 -9.05
C GLY A 87 4.07 4.19 -10.42
N HIS A 88 4.79 3.81 -11.47
CA HIS A 88 4.38 3.97 -12.86
C HIS A 88 3.47 2.82 -13.31
N ALA A 89 2.65 3.03 -14.34
CA ALA A 89 1.83 1.98 -14.90
C ALA A 89 2.69 0.75 -15.30
N GLY A 90 2.27 -0.43 -14.84
CA GLY A 90 3.00 -1.68 -15.04
C GLY A 90 4.12 -1.95 -14.04
N ASP A 91 4.42 -1.02 -13.14
CA ASP A 91 5.30 -1.31 -12.00
C ASP A 91 4.68 -2.40 -11.13
N VAL A 92 5.54 -3.32 -10.65
CA VAL A 92 5.15 -4.44 -9.82
C VAL A 92 5.78 -4.31 -8.44
N PHE A 93 4.96 -4.40 -7.40
CA PHE A 93 5.35 -4.48 -6.01
C PHE A 93 5.08 -5.88 -5.47
N ASN A 94 6.00 -6.42 -4.68
CA ASN A 94 5.76 -7.63 -3.90
C ASN A 94 5.73 -7.27 -2.42
N VAL A 95 4.58 -7.53 -1.78
CA VAL A 95 4.36 -7.34 -0.34
C VAL A 95 4.21 -8.72 0.28
N THR A 96 5.19 -9.14 1.07
CA THR A 96 5.17 -10.44 1.74
C THR A 96 4.71 -10.26 3.18
N ARG A 97 3.57 -10.84 3.54
CA ARG A 97 3.07 -10.91 4.91
C ARG A 97 3.68 -12.14 5.62
N ASN A 98 4.46 -11.88 6.67
CA ASN A 98 5.12 -12.90 7.50
C ASN A 98 4.25 -13.38 8.67
#